data_AF-A0A0G5UUC4-F1
#
_entry.id   AF-A0A0G5UUC4-F1
#
_cell.length_a   1.000
_cell.length_b   1.000
_cell.length_c   1.000
_cell.angle_alpha   90.00
_cell.angle_beta   90.00
_cell.angle_gamma   90.00
#
_symmetry.space_group_name_H-M   'P 1'
#
loop_
_entity.id
_entity.type
_entity.pdbx_description
1 polymer ?
#
loop_
_entity_poly.entity_id
_entity_poly.type
_entity_poly.pdbx_seq_one_letter_code
_entity_poly.pdbx_strand_id
1 'polypeptide(L)'
;MAGSTIVVAGRLEAVECPGAGLYDCTGWPANLYRFEGQDVCLSIEAGCDYSCDGILSEKGGTQSILVSGSYRDHIRKVEGTQVSCPR
;
A
#
# COMPACT_ATOMS: atom_id res chain seq x y z
N MET A 1 9.27 16.55 8.65
CA MET A 1 8.26 15.61 9.18
C MET A 1 7.98 15.92 10.67
N ALA A 2 7.55 17.15 10.98
CA ALA A 2 7.07 17.49 12.32
C ALA A 2 5.55 17.73 12.21
N GLY A 3 4.79 17.11 13.12
CA GLY A 3 3.33 17.21 13.19
C GLY A 3 2.55 16.30 12.24
N SER A 4 3.18 15.27 11.66
CA SER A 4 2.50 14.20 10.91
C SER A 4 2.30 12.99 11.81
N THR A 5 1.11 12.40 11.82
CA THR A 5 0.77 11.19 12.58
C THR A 5 1.01 9.97 11.70
N ILE A 6 1.71 8.97 12.22
CA ILE A 6 1.81 7.66 11.56
C ILE A 6 0.48 6.93 11.81
N VAL A 7 -0.25 6.63 10.74
CA VAL A 7 -1.49 5.85 10.81
C VAL A 7 -1.16 4.37 10.92
N VAL A 8 -0.22 3.92 10.08
CA VAL A 8 0.22 2.54 10.02
C VAL A 8 1.62 2.44 9.43
N ALA A 9 2.41 1.49 9.90
CA ALA A 9 3.72 1.16 9.38
C ALA A 9 3.96 -0.35 9.49
N GLY A 10 4.61 -0.92 8.49
CA GLY A 10 4.89 -2.35 8.45
C GLY A 10 5.09 -2.86 7.03
N ARG A 11 5.10 -4.18 6.90
CA ARG A 11 5.23 -4.84 5.61
C ARG A 11 3.95 -4.66 4.78
N LEU A 12 4.11 -4.23 3.55
CA LEU A 12 3.12 -4.22 2.49
C LEU A 12 3.29 -5.48 1.63
N GLU A 13 2.20 -6.20 1.44
CA GLU A 13 2.13 -7.34 0.55
C GLU A 13 1.22 -7.01 -0.63
N ALA A 14 1.67 -7.35 -1.84
CA ALA A 14 0.85 -7.21 -3.04
C ALA A 14 -0.37 -8.13 -2.91
N VAL A 15 -1.56 -7.55 -3.07
CA VAL A 15 -2.80 -8.32 -3.06
C VAL A 15 -3.16 -8.66 -4.50
N GLU A 16 -2.78 -9.87 -4.90
CA GLU A 16 -3.18 -10.42 -6.19
C GLU A 16 -4.65 -10.84 -6.17
N CYS A 17 -5.34 -10.67 -7.30
CA CYS A 17 -6.68 -11.23 -7.43
C CYS A 17 -6.57 -12.76 -7.31
N PRO A 18 -7.39 -13.43 -6.47
CA PRO A 18 -7.36 -14.88 -6.33
C PRO A 18 -7.68 -15.55 -7.68
N GLY A 19 -6.62 -15.96 -8.39
CA GLY A 19 -6.60 -16.26 -9.82
C GLY A 19 -7.28 -17.57 -10.26
N ALA A 20 -8.26 -18.08 -9.51
CA ALA A 20 -8.93 -19.34 -9.84
C ALA A 20 -10.30 -19.16 -10.54
N GLY A 21 -10.57 -18.01 -11.17
CA GLY A 21 -11.81 -17.77 -11.92
C GLY A 21 -13.09 -17.74 -11.08
N LEU A 22 -12.97 -17.74 -9.76
CA LEU A 22 -14.08 -17.65 -8.81
C LEU A 22 -14.51 -16.19 -8.55
N TYR A 23 -13.67 -15.22 -8.90
CA TYR A 23 -13.89 -13.79 -8.67
C TYR A 23 -13.70 -13.00 -9.96
N ASP A 24 -14.54 -11.99 -10.17
CA ASP A 24 -14.42 -11.07 -11.29
C ASP A 24 -13.26 -10.10 -11.06
N CYS A 25 -12.09 -10.48 -11.56
CA CYS A 25 -10.87 -9.67 -11.48
C CYS A 25 -10.88 -8.46 -12.43
N THR A 26 -11.91 -8.27 -13.28
CA THR A 26 -11.93 -7.14 -14.24
C THR A 26 -11.99 -5.77 -13.55
N GLY A 27 -12.49 -5.71 -12.32
CA GLY A 27 -12.49 -4.52 -11.47
C GLY A 27 -11.37 -4.46 -10.43
N TRP A 28 -10.42 -5.41 -10.43
CA TRP A 28 -9.37 -5.47 -9.41
C TRP A 28 -8.43 -4.26 -9.53
N PRO A 29 -8.16 -3.52 -8.43
CA PRO A 29 -7.26 -2.38 -8.50
C PRO A 29 -5.85 -2.84 -8.88
N ALA A 30 -5.25 -2.19 -9.88
CA ALA A 30 -3.83 -2.37 -10.16
C ALA A 30 -3.00 -1.88 -8.96
N ASN A 31 -1.91 -2.57 -8.65
CA ASN A 31 -0.99 -2.21 -7.57
C ASN A 31 -1.66 -2.05 -6.20
N LEU A 32 -2.58 -2.97 -5.88
CA LEU A 32 -3.18 -3.08 -4.56
C LEU A 32 -2.18 -3.72 -3.58
N TYR A 33 -1.95 -3.06 -2.46
CA TYR A 33 -1.13 -3.55 -1.36
C TYR A 33 -1.93 -3.55 -0.06
N ARG A 34 -1.64 -4.51 0.82
CA ARG A 34 -2.20 -4.60 2.17
C ARG A 34 -1.08 -4.63 3.18
N PHE A 35 -1.27 -3.94 4.30
CA PHE A 35 -0.36 -4.10 5.43
C PHE A 35 -0.55 -5.46 6.08
N GLU A 36 0.54 -6.23 6.21
CA GLU A 36 0.53 -7.57 6.78
C GLU A 36 -0.08 -7.56 8.20
N GLY A 37 -1.09 -8.41 8.42
CA GLY A 37 -1.80 -8.49 9.70
C GLY A 37 -2.75 -7.32 10.00
N GLN A 38 -3.00 -6.42 9.06
CA GLN A 38 -3.82 -5.22 9.25
C GLN A 38 -4.89 -5.07 8.16
N ASP A 39 -6.01 -4.44 8.48
CA ASP A 39 -7.11 -4.19 7.53
C ASP A 39 -6.97 -2.80 6.88
N VAL A 40 -5.77 -2.52 6.37
CA VAL A 40 -5.45 -1.27 5.67
C VAL A 40 -4.88 -1.61 4.30
N CYS A 41 -5.57 -1.16 3.26
CA CYS A 41 -5.17 -1.36 1.87
C CYS A 41 -4.86 -0.04 1.18
N LEU A 42 -3.85 -0.07 0.32
CA LEU A 42 -3.37 1.07 -0.45
C LEU A 42 -3.33 0.69 -1.94
N SER A 43 -3.78 1.60 -2.79
CA SER A 43 -3.44 1.56 -4.22
C SER A 43 -2.24 2.48 -4.44
N ILE A 44 -1.14 1.96 -4.97
CA ILE A 44 0.14 2.68 -5.10
C ILE A 44 0.55 2.70 -6.58
N GLU A 45 0.70 3.88 -7.19
CA GLU A 45 0.99 3.97 -8.63
C GLU A 45 2.35 3.38 -9.00
N ALA A 46 3.36 3.64 -8.17
CA ALA A 46 4.72 3.14 -8.33
C ALA A 46 5.03 2.11 -7.24
N GLY A 47 4.35 0.97 -7.33
CA GLY A 47 4.43 -0.15 -6.39
C GLY A 47 5.84 -0.71 -6.17
N CYS A 48 5.92 -1.72 -5.33
CA CYS A 48 7.15 -2.33 -4.86
C CYS A 48 7.06 -3.85 -5.05
N ASP A 49 7.32 -4.32 -6.28
CA ASP A 49 7.27 -5.73 -6.70
C ASP A 49 6.25 -6.57 -5.89
N TYR A 50 6.70 -7.63 -5.21
CA TYR A 50 5.87 -8.56 -4.44
C TYR A 50 5.60 -8.11 -2.99
N SER A 51 6.59 -7.51 -2.32
CA SER A 51 6.46 -7.00 -0.96
C SER A 51 7.47 -5.90 -0.68
N CYS A 52 7.12 -4.96 0.17
CA CYS A 52 8.04 -3.93 0.66
C CYS A 52 7.63 -3.41 2.03
N ASP A 53 8.45 -2.57 2.65
CA ASP A 53 8.03 -1.87 3.86
C ASP A 53 7.34 -0.56 3.50
N GLY A 54 6.26 -0.24 4.21
CA GLY A 54 5.44 0.93 3.97
C GLY A 54 5.16 1.72 5.25
N ILE A 55 4.91 3.02 5.08
CA ILE A 55 4.39 3.91 6.12
C ILE A 55 3.28 4.76 5.51
N LEU A 56 2.09 4.70 6.10
CA LEU A 56 1.03 5.67 5.85
C LEU A 56 1.06 6.72 6.96
N SER A 57 1.20 7.98 6.57
CA SER A 57 1.18 9.11 7.48
C SER A 57 0.11 10.11 7.06
N GLU A 58 -0.44 10.82 8.04
CA GLU A 58 -1.44 11.86 7.82
C GLU A 58 -1.00 13.17 8.45
N LYS A 59 -1.22 14.27 7.73
CA LYS A 59 -1.02 15.63 8.24
C LYS A 59 -2.11 16.56 7.72
N GLY A 60 -2.96 17.05 8.63
CA GLY A 60 -3.99 18.03 8.29
C GLY A 60 -5.00 17.53 7.24
N GLY A 61 -5.36 16.24 7.28
CA GLY A 61 -6.25 15.60 6.32
C GLY A 61 -5.56 15.13 5.02
N THR A 62 -4.28 15.43 4.83
CA THR A 62 -3.50 14.94 3.69
C THR A 62 -2.75 13.67 4.06
N GLN A 63 -3.02 12.58 3.34
CA GLN A 63 -2.29 11.32 3.47
C GLN A 63 -0.98 11.35 2.66
N SER A 64 0.01 10.60 3.13
CA SER A 64 1.29 10.42 2.44
C SER A 64 1.79 9.01 2.67
N ILE A 65 2.14 8.34 1.58
CA ILE A 65 2.62 6.96 1.56
C ILE A 65 4.12 6.99 1.29
N LEU A 66 4.88 6.35 2.18
CA LEU A 66 6.30 6.10 2.01
C LEU A 66 6.48 4.60 1.81
N VAL A 67 7.32 4.20 0.87
CA VAL A 67 7.68 2.79 0.66
C VAL A 67 9.20 2.64 0.61
N SER A 68 9.68 1.48 1.06
CA SER A 68 11.08 1.08 1.01
C SER A 68 11.19 -0.26 0.29
N GLY A 69 11.70 -0.26 -0.94
CA GLY A 69 11.83 -1.45 -1.78
C GLY A 69 13.12 -2.25 -1.51
N SER A 70 13.18 -3.48 -2.03
CA SER A 70 14.30 -4.42 -1.89
C SER A 70 15.53 -4.06 -2.75
N TYR A 71 15.37 -3.24 -3.78
CA TYR A 71 16.44 -2.84 -4.70
C TYR A 71 16.86 -1.39 -4.45
N ARG A 72 17.82 -1.22 -3.52
CA ARG A 72 18.40 0.04 -3.02
C ARG A 72 17.54 0.74 -1.94
N ASP A 73 18.06 0.71 -0.72
CA ASP A 73 17.50 1.12 0.59
C ASP A 73 17.08 2.61 0.70
N HIS A 74 16.32 3.12 -0.25
CA HIS A 74 15.80 4.48 -0.23
C HIS A 74 14.30 4.46 0.05
N ILE A 75 13.93 4.95 1.24
CA ILE A 75 12.55 5.33 1.53
C ILE A 75 12.16 6.41 0.53
N ARG A 76 11.16 6.12 -0.29
CA ARG A 76 10.62 7.06 -1.27
C ARG A 76 9.16 7.34 -0.98
N LYS A 77 8.75 8.59 -1.17
CA LYS A 77 7.34 8.93 -1.23
C LYS A 77 6.77 8.43 -2.54
N VAL A 78 5.59 7.82 -2.48
CA VAL A 78 4.85 7.36 -3.64
C VAL A 78 3.46 7.96 -3.66
N GLU A 79 2.96 8.20 -4.86
CA GLU A 79 1.56 8.56 -5.07
C GLU A 79 0.70 7.31 -4.89
N GLY A 80 -0.42 7.50 -4.22
CA GLY A 80 -1.35 6.43 -3.90
C GLY A 80 -2.45 6.90 -2.97
N THR A 81 -3.40 6.01 -2.72
CA THR A 81 -4.56 6.33 -1.89
C THR A 81 -4.94 5.14 -1.03
N GLN A 82 -5.45 5.42 0.16
CA GLN A 82 -6.06 4.40 1.00
C GLN A 82 -7.39 3.96 0.39
N VAL A 83 -7.54 2.66 0.17
CA VAL A 83 -8.74 2.05 -0.39
C VAL A 83 -9.33 1.05 0.60
N SER A 84 -10.60 0.70 0.40
CA SER A 84 -11.19 -0.41 1.13
C SER A 84 -10.52 -1.71 0.71
N CYS A 85 -10.13 -2.55 1.67
CA CYS A 85 -9.62 -3.87 1.35
C CYS A 85 -10.71 -4.70 0.67
N PRO A 86 -10.41 -5.37 -0.45
CA PRO A 86 -11.35 -6.30 -1.06
C PRO A 86 -11.65 -7.44 -0.07
N ARG A 87 -12.90 -7.93 -0.11
CA ARG A 87 -13.40 -9.01 0.75
C ARG A 87 -13.24 -10.37 0.09
#